data_AF-A0A8S9RUG8-F1
#
_entry.id   AF-A0A8S9RUG8-F1
#
_cell.length_a   1.000
_cell.length_b   1.000
_cell.length_c   1.000
_cell.angle_alpha   90.00
_cell.angle_beta   90.00
_cell.angle_gamma   90.00
#
_symmetry.space_group_name_H-M   'P 1'
#
loop_
_entity.id
_entity.type
_entity.pdbx_description
1 polymer ?
#
loop_
_entity_poly.entity_id
_entity_poly.type
_entity_poly.pdbx_seq_one_letter_code
_entity_poly.pdbx_strand_id
1 'polypeptide(L)'
;MASRQDEEFSVRAGQIVGQAHVKRAECKADNTNSSQASSFLQEILNRDHGFPLRVVVPGVIGARSVKWLDSINLLAEECQGFFMQKDYKMFPPSVNWDNINWSSRRPQMDFPVQSAICSLEDVQMVRPGKVSIKGYAVSGGGRGIERVDISMDGGKSWVEASRTQKPGRDYISEHNSSDK
;
A
#
# COMPACT_ATOMS: atom_id res chain seq x y z
N MET A 1 -31.10 12.68 -11.54
CA MET A 1 -29.92 12.21 -10.77
C MET A 1 -29.63 10.78 -11.17
N ALA A 2 -28.62 10.55 -12.00
CA ALA A 2 -28.20 9.19 -12.34
C ALA A 2 -27.14 8.75 -11.32
N SER A 3 -27.42 7.68 -10.58
CA SER A 3 -26.45 7.01 -9.71
C SER A 3 -25.29 6.51 -10.58
N ARG A 4 -24.07 6.98 -10.32
CA ARG A 4 -22.85 6.33 -10.84
C ARG A 4 -22.84 4.91 -10.29
N GLN A 5 -23.05 3.92 -11.15
CA GLN A 5 -22.74 2.53 -10.82
C GLN A 5 -21.21 2.44 -10.73
N ASP A 6 -20.70 2.10 -9.55
CA ASP A 6 -19.29 1.75 -9.37
C ASP A 6 -19.07 0.44 -10.13
N GLU A 7 -18.55 0.52 -11.34
CA GLU A 7 -18.15 -0.67 -12.09
C GLU A 7 -16.90 -1.29 -11.47
N GLU A 8 -16.94 -2.60 -11.31
CA GLU A 8 -15.98 -3.40 -10.54
C GLU A 8 -15.16 -4.30 -11.48
N PHE A 9 -13.86 -4.44 -11.23
CA PHE A 9 -12.93 -5.11 -12.15
C PHE A 9 -12.16 -6.21 -11.42
N SER A 10 -12.10 -7.39 -12.04
CA SER A 10 -11.21 -8.48 -11.66
C SER A 10 -10.01 -8.53 -12.60
N VAL A 11 -8.83 -8.64 -12.01
CA VAL A 11 -7.56 -8.66 -12.72
C VAL A 11 -6.94 -10.05 -12.53
N ARG A 12 -6.51 -10.68 -13.62
CA ARG A 12 -5.92 -12.04 -13.59
C ARG A 12 -4.50 -12.04 -14.15
N ALA A 13 -3.59 -12.72 -13.45
CA ALA A 13 -2.26 -13.04 -13.98
C ALA A 13 -2.27 -14.31 -14.83
N GLY A 14 -1.43 -14.36 -15.86
CA GLY A 14 -1.22 -15.53 -16.71
C GLY A 14 -0.53 -16.65 -15.91
N GLN A 15 -1.24 -17.77 -15.72
CA GLN A 15 -0.84 -18.98 -14.98
C GLN A 15 -0.08 -18.74 -13.64
N ILE A 16 -0.79 -19.01 -12.54
CA ILE A 16 -0.30 -19.32 -11.17
C ILE A 16 -0.23 -18.16 -10.16
N VAL A 17 -0.28 -16.87 -10.54
CA VAL A 17 0.03 -15.81 -9.55
C VAL A 17 -1.03 -14.71 -9.41
N GLY A 18 -2.15 -15.04 -8.76
CA GLY A 18 -3.04 -14.05 -8.14
C GLY A 18 -4.20 -13.55 -9.01
N GLN A 19 -5.36 -13.43 -8.37
CA GLN A 19 -6.48 -12.64 -8.85
C GLN A 19 -6.77 -11.58 -7.79
N ALA A 20 -6.97 -10.34 -8.21
CA ALA A 20 -7.39 -9.27 -7.32
C ALA A 20 -8.53 -8.48 -7.95
N HIS A 21 -9.36 -7.92 -7.09
CA HIS A 21 -10.47 -7.07 -7.46
C HIS A 21 -10.20 -5.64 -6.99
N VAL A 22 -10.51 -4.66 -7.83
CA VAL A 22 -10.42 -3.23 -7.49
C VAL A 22 -11.54 -2.47 -8.19
N LYS A 23 -12.06 -1.39 -7.58
CA LYS A 23 -13.05 -0.51 -8.21
C LYS A 23 -12.43 0.33 -9.34
N ARG A 24 -13.22 0.64 -10.39
CA ARG A 24 -12.77 1.40 -11.59
C ARG A 24 -11.98 2.67 -11.29
N ALA A 25 -12.39 3.42 -10.27
CA ALA A 25 -11.85 4.74 -9.96
C ALA A 25 -10.43 4.71 -9.36
N GLU A 26 -9.92 3.52 -8.99
CA GLU A 26 -8.70 3.37 -8.17
C GLU A 26 -7.52 2.75 -8.94
N CYS A 27 -7.75 2.21 -10.14
CA CYS A 27 -6.75 1.49 -10.92
C CYS A 27 -6.07 2.36 -11.97
N LYS A 28 -4.74 2.30 -12.04
CA LYS A 28 -3.95 2.74 -13.19
C LYS A 28 -3.25 1.51 -13.79
N ALA A 29 -3.47 1.28 -15.08
CA ALA A 29 -2.62 0.38 -15.86
C ALA A 29 -1.33 1.14 -16.17
N ASP A 30 -0.20 0.63 -15.70
CA ASP A 30 1.10 1.25 -15.93
C ASP A 30 1.83 0.50 -17.05
N ASN A 31 1.97 1.15 -18.20
CA ASN A 31 2.67 0.63 -19.36
C ASN A 31 3.57 1.70 -20.02
N THR A 32 3.94 2.77 -19.29
CA THR A 32 4.63 3.91 -19.89
C THR A 32 5.78 4.46 -19.08
N ASN A 33 6.89 4.60 -19.80
CA ASN A 33 7.78 5.75 -19.80
C ASN A 33 6.93 7.05 -19.86
N SER A 34 6.57 7.61 -18.70
CA SER A 34 5.63 8.74 -18.58
C SER A 34 6.30 9.94 -17.90
N SER A 35 6.26 11.08 -18.60
CA SER A 35 7.03 12.32 -18.36
C SER A 35 6.63 13.14 -17.12
N GLN A 36 5.96 12.54 -16.14
CA GLN A 36 5.56 13.20 -14.89
C GLN A 36 5.82 12.33 -13.64
N ALA A 37 6.44 11.15 -13.79
CA ALA A 37 6.99 10.41 -12.66
C ALA A 37 8.40 10.94 -12.34
N SER A 38 8.68 11.19 -11.06
CA SER A 38 9.98 11.63 -10.54
C SER A 38 11.12 10.70 -10.99
N SER A 39 11.73 10.99 -12.15
CA SER A 39 13.04 10.56 -12.73
C SER A 39 13.58 9.12 -12.55
N PHE A 40 12.87 8.21 -11.87
CA PHE A 40 13.30 6.83 -11.57
C PHE A 40 12.36 5.76 -12.18
N LEU A 41 11.23 6.14 -12.77
CA LEU A 41 10.25 5.23 -13.37
C LEU A 41 10.22 5.30 -14.92
N GLN A 42 11.33 5.69 -15.54
CA GLN A 42 11.47 5.75 -17.01
C GLN A 42 12.05 4.46 -17.62
N GLU A 43 12.10 3.38 -16.84
CA GLU A 43 12.65 2.09 -17.24
C GLU A 43 11.54 1.06 -17.43
N ILE A 44 11.73 0.16 -18.40
CA ILE A 44 10.86 -1.00 -18.59
C ILE A 44 10.79 -1.78 -17.28
N LEU A 45 9.57 -2.18 -16.85
CA LEU A 45 9.38 -2.97 -15.65
C LEU A 45 10.31 -4.20 -15.66
N ASN A 46 10.96 -4.48 -14.54
CA ASN A 46 11.67 -5.75 -14.38
C ASN A 46 10.67 -6.91 -14.30
N ARG A 47 11.12 -8.11 -14.66
CA ARG A 47 10.31 -9.35 -14.57
C ARG A 47 9.73 -9.55 -13.17
N ASP A 48 10.51 -9.31 -12.12
CA ASP A 48 10.04 -9.45 -10.73
C ASP A 48 8.96 -8.44 -10.34
N HIS A 49 8.91 -7.30 -11.03
CA HIS A 49 7.91 -6.25 -10.82
C HIS A 49 6.72 -6.34 -11.76
N GLY A 50 6.66 -7.36 -12.63
CA GLY A 50 5.46 -7.68 -13.40
C GLY A 50 5.54 -7.37 -14.89
N PHE A 51 6.73 -7.27 -15.48
CA PHE A 51 6.89 -7.16 -16.94
C PHE A 51 6.05 -8.22 -17.71
N PRO A 52 5.35 -7.87 -18.80
CA PRO A 52 5.37 -6.57 -19.47
C PRO A 52 4.43 -5.54 -18.84
N LEU A 53 3.44 -5.99 -18.08
CA LEU A 53 2.34 -5.15 -17.63
C LEU A 53 1.87 -5.55 -16.24
N ARG A 54 1.62 -4.55 -15.40
CA ARG A 54 1.01 -4.73 -14.09
C ARG A 54 -0.10 -3.71 -13.85
N VAL A 55 -0.94 -4.01 -12.87
CA VAL A 55 -1.83 -3.02 -12.27
C VAL A 55 -1.14 -2.39 -11.05
N VAL A 56 -1.31 -1.08 -10.89
CA VAL A 56 -0.94 -0.36 -9.67
C VAL A 56 -2.18 0.32 -9.10
N VAL A 57 -2.41 0.10 -7.80
CA VAL A 57 -3.54 0.63 -7.06
C VAL A 57 -3.02 1.45 -5.87
N PRO A 58 -2.85 2.77 -6.03
CA PRO A 58 -2.35 3.63 -4.95
C PRO A 58 -3.28 3.61 -3.74
N GLY A 59 -2.71 3.70 -2.53
CA GLY A 59 -3.47 3.70 -1.28
C GLY A 59 -4.11 2.36 -0.89
N VAL A 60 -3.89 1.29 -1.67
CA VAL A 60 -4.41 -0.05 -1.42
C VAL A 60 -3.25 -1.01 -1.15
N ILE A 61 -3.50 -2.10 -0.42
CA ILE A 61 -2.48 -3.10 -0.13
C ILE A 61 -1.85 -3.66 -1.42
N GLY A 62 -0.55 -3.96 -1.35
CA GLY A 62 0.22 -4.42 -2.51
C GLY A 62 -0.33 -5.67 -3.20
N ALA A 63 -1.05 -6.53 -2.45
CA ALA A 63 -1.71 -7.72 -2.99
C ALA A 63 -2.72 -7.43 -4.12
N ARG A 64 -3.25 -6.20 -4.21
CA ARG A 64 -4.19 -5.80 -5.27
C ARG A 64 -3.49 -5.25 -6.53
N SER A 65 -2.20 -4.94 -6.45
CA SER A 65 -1.40 -4.50 -7.59
C SER A 65 -0.85 -5.70 -8.36
N VAL A 66 -1.72 -6.39 -9.11
CA VAL A 66 -1.43 -7.65 -9.82
C VAL A 66 -0.30 -7.47 -10.84
N LYS A 67 0.67 -8.38 -10.81
CA LYS A 67 1.81 -8.45 -11.73
C LYS A 67 1.53 -9.45 -12.87
N TRP A 68 2.26 -9.32 -13.99
CA TRP A 68 2.15 -10.24 -15.14
C TRP A 68 0.72 -10.33 -15.67
N LEU A 69 0.16 -9.16 -15.96
CA LEU A 69 -1.22 -8.99 -16.33
C LEU A 69 -1.53 -9.73 -17.63
N ASP A 70 -2.49 -10.65 -17.57
CA ASP A 70 -2.97 -11.43 -18.72
C ASP A 70 -4.31 -10.87 -19.22
N SER A 71 -5.26 -10.68 -18.31
CA SER A 71 -6.60 -10.20 -18.65
C SER A 71 -7.21 -9.33 -17.57
N ILE A 72 -8.04 -8.37 -18.02
CA ILE A 72 -8.89 -7.54 -17.18
C ILE A 72 -10.34 -7.91 -17.49
N ASN A 73 -11.07 -8.37 -16.48
CA ASN A 73 -12.46 -8.81 -16.59
C ASN A 73 -13.37 -7.87 -15.81
N LEU A 74 -14.38 -7.35 -16.47
CA LEU A 74 -15.47 -6.60 -15.87
C LEU A 74 -16.47 -7.58 -15.25
N LEU A 75 -16.70 -7.49 -13.95
CA LEU A 75 -17.62 -8.38 -13.24
C LEU A 75 -18.66 -7.57 -12.48
N ALA A 76 -19.87 -8.09 -12.38
CA ALA A 76 -20.94 -7.48 -11.59
C ALA A 76 -20.79 -7.72 -10.09
N GLU A 77 -19.96 -8.69 -9.70
CA GLU A 77 -19.74 -9.09 -8.31
C GLU A 77 -18.23 -9.19 -8.00
N GLU A 78 -17.93 -9.25 -6.71
CA GLU A 78 -16.56 -9.40 -6.22
C GLU A 78 -15.88 -10.64 -6.80
N CYS A 79 -14.57 -10.54 -7.05
CA CYS A 79 -13.80 -11.66 -7.58
C CYS A 79 -13.80 -12.84 -6.59
N GLN A 80 -14.21 -14.01 -7.06
CA GLN A 80 -14.27 -15.24 -6.26
C GLN A 80 -12.90 -15.95 -6.13
N GLY A 81 -11.81 -15.29 -6.54
CA GLY A 81 -10.45 -15.82 -6.47
C GLY A 81 -9.97 -16.05 -5.03
N PHE A 82 -9.06 -17.02 -4.86
CA PHE A 82 -8.56 -17.43 -3.55
C PHE A 82 -8.01 -16.26 -2.71
N PHE A 83 -7.15 -15.41 -3.31
CA PHE A 83 -6.52 -14.27 -2.60
C PHE A 83 -7.47 -13.10 -2.28
N MET A 84 -8.71 -13.15 -2.78
CA MET A 84 -9.78 -12.23 -2.40
C MET A 84 -10.67 -12.84 -1.32
N GLN A 85 -11.04 -14.11 -1.50
CA GLN A 85 -12.02 -14.77 -0.65
C GLN A 85 -11.44 -15.44 0.60
N LYS A 86 -10.22 -15.97 0.52
CA LYS A 86 -9.61 -16.87 1.51
C LYS A 86 -8.23 -16.39 1.99
N ASP A 87 -7.86 -15.15 1.70
CA ASP A 87 -6.62 -14.53 2.17
C ASP A 87 -6.79 -13.01 2.28
N TYR A 88 -5.80 -12.32 2.86
CA TYR A 88 -5.74 -10.85 2.98
C TYR A 88 -7.01 -10.25 3.61
N LYS A 89 -7.45 -10.84 4.72
CA LYS A 89 -8.56 -10.33 5.56
C LYS A 89 -8.06 -10.14 7.00
N MET A 90 -8.44 -9.03 7.62
CA MET A 90 -8.07 -8.74 9.00
C MET A 90 -9.05 -9.40 9.97
N PHE A 91 -8.57 -10.38 10.74
CA PHE A 91 -9.34 -11.07 11.78
C PHE A 91 -8.98 -10.56 13.18
N PRO A 92 -9.90 -10.63 14.15
CA PRO A 92 -9.58 -10.31 15.53
C PRO A 92 -8.68 -11.38 16.16
N PRO A 93 -7.95 -11.08 17.25
CA PRO A 93 -7.03 -12.02 17.91
C PRO A 93 -7.69 -13.30 18.46
N SER A 94 -9.02 -13.34 18.60
CA SER A 94 -9.77 -14.51 19.07
C SER A 94 -10.01 -15.58 18.00
N VAL A 95 -9.73 -15.28 16.73
CA VAL A 95 -9.91 -16.22 15.61
C VAL A 95 -8.62 -17.01 15.39
N ASN A 96 -8.75 -18.32 15.17
CA ASN A 96 -7.67 -19.24 14.88
C ASN A 96 -8.07 -20.20 13.73
N TRP A 97 -7.20 -21.15 13.39
CA TRP A 97 -7.45 -22.08 12.28
C TRP A 97 -8.66 -23.00 12.47
N ASP A 98 -9.08 -23.27 13.71
CA ASP A 98 -10.21 -24.17 14.00
C ASP A 98 -11.56 -23.47 13.86
N ASN A 99 -11.61 -22.14 14.04
CA ASN A 99 -12.86 -21.37 14.07
C ASN A 99 -12.97 -20.30 12.96
N ILE A 100 -11.99 -20.23 12.05
CA ILE A 100 -11.94 -19.19 11.02
C ILE A 100 -13.14 -19.30 10.06
N ASN A 101 -13.86 -18.19 9.93
CA ASN A 101 -14.87 -18.02 8.91
C ASN A 101 -14.48 -16.89 7.95
N TRP A 102 -14.01 -17.25 6.76
CA TRP A 102 -13.55 -16.31 5.73
C TRP A 102 -14.62 -15.34 5.21
N SER A 103 -15.91 -15.70 5.25
CA SER A 103 -16.99 -14.80 4.80
C SER A 103 -17.38 -13.77 5.87
N SER A 104 -16.92 -13.92 7.12
CA SER A 104 -17.20 -12.97 8.20
C SER A 104 -16.48 -11.63 8.06
N ARG A 105 -15.50 -11.55 7.15
CA ARG A 105 -14.68 -10.35 6.92
C ARG A 105 -14.70 -9.99 5.44
N ARG A 106 -14.57 -8.69 5.17
CA ARG A 106 -14.36 -8.18 3.82
C ARG A 106 -12.87 -8.27 3.45
N PRO A 107 -12.53 -8.41 2.15
CA PRO A 107 -11.14 -8.30 1.70
C PRO A 107 -10.53 -6.98 2.12
N GLN A 108 -9.27 -7.02 2.57
CA GLN A 108 -8.52 -5.81 2.86
C GLN A 108 -8.19 -5.09 1.56
N MET A 109 -8.50 -3.79 1.52
CA MET A 109 -8.22 -2.89 0.40
C MET A 109 -7.30 -1.77 0.89
N ASP A 110 -7.85 -0.75 1.53
CA ASP A 110 -7.11 0.28 2.27
C ASP A 110 -6.29 -0.35 3.42
N PHE A 111 -5.29 0.35 3.95
CA PHE A 111 -4.49 -0.09 5.10
C PHE A 111 -4.32 1.02 6.15
N PRO A 112 -4.23 0.66 7.44
CA PRO A 112 -4.09 1.65 8.51
C PRO A 112 -2.76 2.39 8.43
N VAL A 113 -2.65 3.48 9.21
CA VAL A 113 -1.36 4.16 9.38
C VAL A 113 -0.31 3.19 9.93
N GLN A 114 0.89 3.25 9.37
CA GLN A 114 2.03 2.44 9.76
C GLN A 114 3.29 3.28 9.78
N SER A 115 4.21 2.96 10.68
CA SER A 115 5.55 3.54 10.73
C SER A 115 6.57 2.51 11.23
N ALA A 116 7.84 2.72 10.86
CA ALA A 116 8.95 1.92 11.36
C ALA A 116 10.24 2.73 11.37
N ILE A 117 11.10 2.44 12.34
CA ILE A 117 12.48 2.93 12.38
C ILE A 117 13.32 2.03 11.45
N CYS A 118 14.21 2.63 10.66
CA CYS A 118 15.05 1.93 9.68
C CYS A 118 16.54 2.28 9.77
N SER A 119 16.89 3.29 10.56
CA SER A 119 18.30 3.67 10.77
C SER A 119 19.01 2.85 11.85
N LEU A 120 18.26 2.03 12.58
CA LEU A 120 18.73 1.20 13.67
C LEU A 120 18.09 -0.18 13.56
N GLU A 121 18.82 -1.20 14.00
CA GLU A 121 18.28 -2.55 14.20
C GLU A 121 17.46 -2.63 15.50
N ASP A 122 16.62 -3.67 15.63
CA ASP A 122 15.83 -3.93 16.85
C ASP A 122 16.71 -3.98 18.10
N VAL A 123 17.92 -4.51 17.98
CA VAL A 123 18.94 -4.53 19.03
C VAL A 123 20.26 -4.01 18.47
N GLN A 124 20.59 -2.77 18.80
CA GLN A 124 21.83 -2.14 18.35
C GLN A 124 22.55 -1.42 19.49
N MET A 125 23.83 -1.71 19.67
CA MET A 125 24.68 -0.91 20.54
C MET A 125 25.03 0.41 19.88
N VAL A 126 24.70 1.52 20.54
CA VAL A 126 25.04 2.87 20.09
C VAL A 126 26.14 3.45 20.99
N ARG A 127 27.09 4.15 20.38
CA ARG A 127 28.08 4.91 21.15
C ARG A 127 27.39 6.08 21.85
N PRO A 128 27.80 6.45 23.07
CA PRO A 128 27.29 7.65 23.72
C PRO A 128 27.48 8.89 22.82
N GLY A 129 26.43 9.70 22.70
CA GLY A 129 26.43 10.89 21.86
C GLY A 129 25.11 11.10 21.11
N LYS A 130 25.17 11.85 20.01
CA LYS A 130 24.01 12.10 19.15
C LYS A 130 23.77 10.88 18.25
N VAL A 131 22.55 10.34 18.29
CA VAL A 131 22.10 9.25 17.43
C VAL A 131 21.01 9.77 16.51
N SER A 132 21.17 9.55 15.20
CA SER A 132 20.14 9.91 14.22
C SER A 132 19.16 8.75 14.07
N ILE A 133 17.88 9.02 14.34
CA ILE A 133 16.77 8.09 14.14
C ILE A 133 16.05 8.50 12.86
N LYS A 134 15.92 7.57 11.92
CA LYS A 134 15.20 7.75 10.66
C LYS A 134 14.35 6.52 10.38
N GLY A 135 13.27 6.73 9.65
CA GLY A 135 12.28 5.72 9.37
C GLY A 135 11.31 6.17 8.28
N TYR A 136 10.24 5.42 8.10
CA TYR A 136 9.13 5.80 7.24
C TYR A 136 7.82 5.83 8.01
N ALA A 137 6.85 6.56 7.47
CA ALA A 137 5.45 6.51 7.87
C ALA A 137 4.57 6.56 6.62
N VAL A 138 3.48 5.80 6.61
CA VAL A 138 2.57 5.68 5.47
C VAL A 138 1.15 5.37 5.95
N SER A 139 0.14 5.79 5.21
CA SER A 139 -1.25 5.38 5.41
C SER A 139 -1.86 5.04 4.06
N GLY A 140 -2.81 4.10 4.04
CA GLY A 140 -3.58 3.83 2.84
C GLY A 140 -4.61 4.92 2.54
N GLY A 141 -5.38 4.69 1.48
CA GLY A 141 -6.50 5.54 1.07
C GLY A 141 -6.10 6.95 0.64
N GLY A 142 -4.83 7.18 0.30
CA GLY A 142 -4.32 8.50 -0.08
C GLY A 142 -4.30 9.49 1.09
N ARG A 143 -4.17 9.01 2.34
CA ARG A 143 -4.06 9.87 3.53
C ARG A 143 -2.62 10.26 3.80
N GLY A 144 -2.40 11.54 4.10
CA GLY A 144 -1.10 12.04 4.56
C GLY A 144 -0.76 11.64 6.00
N ILE A 145 0.49 11.87 6.40
CA ILE A 145 0.99 11.68 7.76
C ILE A 145 1.12 13.04 8.42
N GLU A 146 0.12 13.41 9.22
CA GLU A 146 0.13 14.71 9.91
C GLU A 146 1.31 14.84 10.87
N ARG A 147 1.61 13.78 11.63
CA ARG A 147 2.61 13.81 12.69
C ARG A 147 3.30 12.47 12.85
N VAL A 148 4.57 12.51 13.26
CA VAL A 148 5.34 11.35 13.71
C VAL A 148 5.97 11.72 15.05
N ASP A 149 5.66 10.93 16.07
CA ASP A 149 6.16 11.13 17.43
C ASP A 149 7.20 10.04 17.76
N ILE A 150 8.33 10.43 18.34
CA ILE A 150 9.40 9.52 18.76
C ILE A 150 9.52 9.56 20.29
N SER A 151 9.60 8.39 20.90
CA SER A 151 9.87 8.24 22.33
C SER A 151 11.20 7.52 22.56
N MET A 152 11.91 7.95 23.59
CA MET A 152 13.16 7.35 24.05
C MET A 152 13.02 6.69 25.44
N ASP A 153 11.82 6.69 26.02
CA ASP A 153 11.56 6.24 27.40
C ASP A 153 10.41 5.21 27.50
N GLY A 154 10.17 4.50 26.40
CA GLY A 154 9.13 3.47 26.32
C GLY A 154 7.71 4.04 26.19
N GLY A 155 7.57 5.23 25.61
CA GLY A 155 6.28 5.86 25.31
C GLY A 155 5.72 6.75 26.43
N LYS A 156 6.54 7.14 27.41
CA LYS A 156 6.12 8.03 28.50
C LYS A 156 6.18 9.50 28.08
N SER A 157 7.19 9.86 27.31
CA SER A 157 7.33 11.18 26.68
C SER A 157 7.63 11.06 25.19
N TRP A 158 7.29 12.11 24.45
CA TRP A 158 7.29 12.12 23.00
C TRP A 158 7.87 13.43 22.47
N VAL A 159 8.64 13.34 21.40
CA VAL A 159 9.16 14.48 20.64
C VAL A 159 8.72 14.33 19.19
N GLU A 160 8.16 15.38 18.62
CA GLU A 160 7.76 15.39 17.22
C GLU A 160 8.99 15.34 16.30
N ALA A 161 8.97 14.41 15.34
CA ALA A 161 10.00 14.26 14.32
C ALA A 161 9.74 15.16 13.10
N SER A 162 10.82 15.61 12.46
CA SER A 162 10.72 16.25 11.14
C SER A 162 10.32 15.24 10.07
N ARG A 163 9.53 15.70 9.10
CA ARG A 163 8.98 14.89 7.99
C ARG A 163 9.47 15.45 6.66
N THR A 164 9.83 14.57 5.73
CA THR A 164 10.35 14.94 4.41
C THR A 164 9.83 13.96 3.36
N GLN A 165 9.57 14.44 2.14
CA GLN A 165 9.29 13.59 0.97
C GLN A 165 10.33 13.85 -0.13
N LYS A 166 10.00 14.70 -1.11
CA LYS A 166 10.92 15.04 -2.21
C LYS A 166 11.99 16.04 -1.74
N PRO A 167 13.27 15.86 -2.12
CA PRO A 167 14.29 16.85 -1.84
C PRO A 167 13.89 18.24 -2.35
N GLY A 168 14.07 19.27 -1.52
CA GLY A 168 13.77 20.66 -1.87
C GLY A 168 12.29 21.05 -1.84
N ARG A 169 11.40 20.21 -1.26
CA ARG A 169 10.01 20.57 -1.00
C ARG A 169 9.61 20.24 0.43
N ASP A 170 8.97 21.20 1.09
CA ASP A 170 8.39 20.97 2.40
C ASP A 170 7.24 19.97 2.31
N TYR A 171 7.15 19.12 3.33
CA TYR A 171 6.08 18.15 3.44
C TYR A 171 4.86 18.77 4.12
N ILE A 172 3.69 18.66 3.47
CA ILE A 172 2.40 19.13 4.02
C ILE A 172 1.38 18.01 3.80
N SER A 173 0.90 17.41 4.88
CA SER A 173 -0.01 16.25 4.91
C SER A 173 -1.22 16.38 3.98
N GLU A 174 -1.88 17.53 4.00
CA GLU A 174 -3.11 17.76 3.24
C GLU A 174 -2.86 18.29 1.83
N HIS A 175 -1.63 18.68 1.49
CA HIS A 175 -1.37 19.33 0.21
C HIS A 175 -1.34 18.33 -0.96
N ASN A 176 -1.91 18.73 -2.11
CA ASN A 176 -2.00 17.89 -3.32
C ASN A 176 -0.64 17.55 -3.95
N SER A 177 0.43 18.26 -3.57
CA SER A 177 1.78 17.98 -4.06
C SER A 177 2.50 16.90 -3.27
N SER A 178 1.96 16.49 -2.12
CA SER A 178 2.52 15.39 -1.35
C SER A 178 2.14 14.08 -2.01
N ASP A 179 3.13 13.20 -2.14
CA ASP A 179 2.88 11.87 -2.68
C ASP A 179 2.04 11.12 -1.62
N LYS A 180 0.78 10.83 -1.93
CA LYS A 180 -0.18 10.11 -1.06
C LYS A 180 -0.55 8.78 -1.70
#